data_AF-A0A2U2CQJ6-F1
#
_entry.id   AF-A0A2U2CQJ6-F1
#
_cell.length_a   1.000
_cell.length_b   1.000
_cell.length_c   1.000
_cell.angle_alpha   90.00
_cell.angle_beta   90.00
_cell.angle_gamma   90.00
#
_symmetry.space_group_name_H-M   'P 1'
#
loop_
_entity.id
_entity.type
_entity.pdbx_description
1 polymer ?
#
loop_
_entity_poly.entity_id
_entity_poly.type
_entity_poly.pdbx_seq_one_letter_code
_entity_poly.pdbx_strand_id
1 'polypeptide(L)'
;MSAQPISVSDKRVTAMRAALNAGWRRRDVIWERWQEAANRALAEGRGRAARWGFIRAGWLARLGFAQSDPRRAASEANLALAARLAGREPRARRLYARARTLWAGVPEQIAGLEVKPRSRSSLFHLRMEARHRETFRANLDTRLGRFVAETDEALAALAESQPVPHRLYPRWKGEKPAIHDDTRKLLAACLLIGVPSD
;
A
#
# COMPACT_ATOMS: atom_id res chain seq x y z
N MET A 1 -42.36 0.09 5.19
CA MET A 1 -41.29 1.00 4.74
C MET A 1 -40.07 0.15 4.37
N SER A 2 -39.84 -0.08 3.07
CA SER A 2 -38.72 -0.91 2.61
C SER A 2 -37.45 -0.07 2.58
N ALA A 3 -36.41 -0.47 3.32
CA ALA A 3 -35.11 0.19 3.30
C ALA A 3 -34.51 0.03 1.90
N GLN A 4 -34.24 1.14 1.22
CA GLN A 4 -33.63 1.09 -0.11
C GLN A 4 -32.23 0.44 -0.04
N PRO A 5 -31.86 -0.40 -1.01
CA PRO A 5 -30.56 -1.05 -1.03
C PRO A 5 -29.44 0.01 -1.18
N ILE A 6 -28.53 0.05 -0.21
CA ILE A 6 -27.36 0.93 -0.21
C ILE A 6 -26.53 0.62 -1.46
N SER A 7 -26.45 1.56 -2.41
CA SER A 7 -25.76 1.37 -3.68
C SER A 7 -24.24 1.24 -3.48
N VAL A 8 -23.54 0.63 -4.44
CA VAL A 8 -22.07 0.57 -4.44
C VAL A 8 -21.43 1.97 -4.49
N SER A 9 -22.13 2.96 -5.06
CA SER A 9 -21.73 4.36 -5.06
C SER A 9 -21.74 4.93 -3.63
N ASP A 10 -22.80 4.65 -2.87
CA ASP A 10 -22.93 5.11 -1.48
C ASP A 10 -21.85 4.51 -0.58
N LYS A 11 -21.53 3.23 -0.75
CA LYS A 11 -20.40 2.61 -0.02
C LYS A 11 -19.07 3.32 -0.33
N ARG A 12 -18.84 3.75 -1.57
CA ARG A 12 -17.61 4.45 -1.97
C ARG A 12 -17.53 5.87 -1.43
N VAL A 13 -18.66 6.58 -1.40
CA VAL A 13 -18.78 7.94 -0.83
C VAL A 13 -18.60 7.89 0.68
N THR A 14 -19.24 6.93 1.36
CA THR A 14 -19.13 6.73 2.81
C THR A 14 -17.70 6.35 3.21
N ALA A 15 -17.04 5.44 2.47
CA ALA A 15 -15.64 5.10 2.73
C ALA A 15 -14.68 6.30 2.53
N MET A 16 -14.94 7.13 1.52
CA MET A 16 -14.15 8.36 1.30
C MET A 16 -14.34 9.34 2.46
N ARG A 17 -15.58 9.59 2.90
CA ARG A 17 -15.87 10.46 4.05
C ARG A 17 -15.21 9.94 5.33
N ALA A 18 -15.30 8.64 5.59
CA ALA A 18 -14.64 8.02 6.75
C ALA A 18 -13.12 8.20 6.73
N ALA A 19 -12.47 8.08 5.57
CA ALA A 19 -11.05 8.32 5.43
C ALA A 19 -10.67 9.79 5.70
N LEU A 20 -11.44 10.73 5.14
CA LEU A 20 -11.20 12.17 5.36
C LEU A 20 -11.36 12.54 6.84
N ASN A 21 -12.38 12.03 7.51
CA ASN A 21 -12.60 12.24 8.94
C ASN A 21 -11.47 11.63 9.80
N ALA A 22 -10.79 10.60 9.30
CA ALA A 22 -9.63 10.00 9.94
C ALA A 22 -8.31 10.75 9.69
N GLY A 23 -8.33 11.86 8.95
CA GLY A 23 -7.15 12.67 8.62
C GLY A 23 -6.43 12.27 7.34
N TRP A 24 -6.98 11.31 6.58
CA TRP A 24 -6.48 11.04 5.23
C TRP A 24 -6.88 12.16 4.27
N ARG A 25 -6.05 12.40 3.26
CA ARG A 25 -6.34 13.30 2.16
C ARG A 25 -6.97 12.51 1.02
N ARG A 26 -7.73 13.19 0.14
CA ARG A 26 -8.35 12.56 -1.05
C ARG A 26 -7.35 11.77 -1.89
N ARG A 27 -6.15 12.32 -2.06
CA ARG A 27 -5.04 11.68 -2.80
C ARG A 27 -4.61 10.33 -2.21
N ASP A 28 -4.68 10.15 -0.89
CA ASP A 28 -4.31 8.90 -0.23
C ASP A 28 -5.28 7.77 -0.66
N VAL A 29 -6.58 8.08 -0.64
CA VAL A 29 -7.64 7.15 -1.01
C VAL A 29 -7.65 6.88 -2.52
N ILE A 30 -7.47 7.91 -3.34
CA ILE A 30 -7.44 7.76 -4.80
C ILE A 30 -6.24 6.92 -5.22
N TRP A 31 -5.06 7.18 -4.65
CA TRP A 31 -3.85 6.42 -4.93
C TRP A 31 -4.05 4.95 -4.58
N GLU A 32 -4.53 4.63 -3.38
CA GLU A 32 -4.78 3.25 -2.96
C GLU A 32 -5.73 2.54 -3.93
N ARG A 33 -6.86 3.18 -4.28
CA ARG A 33 -7.85 2.60 -5.20
C ARG A 33 -7.30 2.37 -6.61
N TRP A 34 -6.48 3.29 -7.12
CA TRP A 34 -5.85 3.12 -8.43
C TRP A 34 -4.83 1.99 -8.43
N GLN A 35 -4.04 1.85 -7.35
CA GLN A 35 -3.12 0.74 -7.21
C GLN A 35 -3.86 -0.60 -7.10
N GLU A 36 -4.95 -0.68 -6.32
CA GLU A 36 -5.81 -1.88 -6.24
C GLU A 36 -6.40 -2.25 -7.60
N ALA A 37 -6.92 -1.27 -8.34
CA ALA A 37 -7.49 -1.50 -9.66
C ALA A 37 -6.44 -1.97 -10.68
N ALA A 38 -5.23 -1.40 -10.62
CA ALA A 38 -4.12 -1.78 -11.49
C ALA A 38 -3.64 -3.20 -11.20
N ASN A 39 -3.45 -3.54 -9.91
CA ASN A 39 -3.09 -4.88 -9.48
C ASN A 39 -4.16 -5.93 -9.81
N ARG A 40 -5.45 -5.57 -9.68
CA ARG A 40 -6.55 -6.43 -10.13
C ARG A 40 -6.49 -6.70 -11.62
N ALA A 41 -6.30 -5.64 -12.42
CA ALA A 41 -6.17 -5.79 -13.87
C ALA A 41 -4.95 -6.66 -14.24
N LEU A 42 -3.84 -6.54 -13.50
CA LEU A 42 -2.66 -7.36 -13.71
C LEU A 42 -2.95 -8.84 -13.44
N ALA A 43 -3.58 -9.15 -12.29
CA ALA A 43 -3.95 -10.52 -11.92
C ALA A 43 -4.94 -11.17 -12.90
N GLU A 44 -5.76 -10.37 -13.58
CA GLU A 44 -6.70 -10.81 -14.61
C GLU A 44 -6.08 -10.87 -16.02
N GLY A 45 -4.76 -10.73 -16.16
CA GLY A 45 -4.07 -10.73 -17.45
C GLY A 45 -4.29 -9.48 -18.32
N ARG A 46 -4.98 -8.45 -17.80
CA ARG A 46 -5.28 -7.20 -18.52
C ARG A 46 -4.11 -6.22 -18.44
N GLY A 47 -2.96 -6.62 -18.99
CA GLY A 47 -1.68 -5.90 -18.87
C GLY A 47 -1.73 -4.43 -19.30
N ARG A 48 -2.45 -4.08 -20.39
CA ARG A 48 -2.63 -2.68 -20.82
C ARG A 48 -3.36 -1.84 -19.77
N ALA A 49 -4.41 -2.39 -19.16
CA ALA A 49 -5.18 -1.68 -18.13
C ALA A 49 -4.37 -1.53 -16.84
N ALA A 50 -3.64 -2.57 -16.43
CA ALA A 50 -2.71 -2.51 -15.31
C ALA A 50 -1.65 -1.41 -15.51
N ARG A 51 -1.00 -1.39 -16.68
CA ARG A 51 0.01 -0.38 -17.05
C ARG A 51 -0.51 1.04 -16.89
N TRP A 52 -1.69 1.34 -17.45
CA TRP A 52 -2.28 2.68 -17.35
C TRP A 52 -2.69 3.04 -15.93
N GLY A 53 -3.18 2.07 -15.16
CA GLY A 53 -3.48 2.24 -13.73
C GLY A 53 -2.23 2.64 -12.93
N PHE A 54 -1.12 1.90 -13.11
CA PHE A 54 0.16 2.20 -12.47
C PHE A 54 0.73 3.56 -12.89
N ILE A 55 0.60 3.93 -14.17
CA ILE A 55 1.04 5.26 -14.66
C ILE A 55 0.28 6.38 -13.95
N ARG A 56 -1.05 6.29 -13.86
CA ARG A 56 -1.87 7.30 -13.19
C ARG A 56 -1.56 7.40 -11.71
N ALA A 57 -1.45 6.27 -11.01
CA ALA A 57 -1.05 6.22 -9.61
C ALA A 57 0.35 6.81 -9.38
N GLY A 58 1.30 6.53 -10.28
CA GLY A 58 2.64 7.07 -10.23
C GLY A 58 2.71 8.59 -10.37
N TRP A 59 1.92 9.18 -11.28
CA TRP A 59 1.81 10.63 -11.39
C TRP A 59 1.21 11.26 -10.13
N LEU A 60 0.15 10.68 -9.59
CA LEU A 60 -0.46 11.14 -8.35
C LEU A 60 0.54 11.09 -7.18
N ALA A 61 1.32 10.01 -7.06
CA ALA A 61 2.31 9.88 -6.00
C ALA A 61 3.43 10.91 -6.11
N ARG A 62 3.92 11.18 -7.34
CA ARG A 62 4.95 12.20 -7.58
C ARG A 62 4.47 13.61 -7.21
N LEU A 63 3.23 13.96 -7.56
CA LEU A 63 2.70 15.29 -7.28
C LEU A 63 2.13 15.44 -5.87
N GLY A 64 1.66 14.34 -5.29
CA GLY A 64 0.86 14.35 -4.07
C GLY A 64 1.60 13.97 -2.79
N PHE A 65 2.70 13.22 -2.87
CA PHE A 65 3.41 12.70 -1.71
C PHE A 65 4.83 13.24 -1.59
N ALA A 66 5.29 13.39 -0.35
CA ALA A 66 6.66 13.76 -0.03
C ALA A 66 7.65 12.73 -0.56
N GLN A 67 8.90 13.14 -0.81
CA GLN A 67 9.92 12.24 -1.35
C GLN A 67 10.20 11.04 -0.43
N SER A 68 10.12 11.25 0.88
CA SER A 68 10.28 10.19 1.89
C SER A 68 9.08 9.25 2.02
N ASP A 69 7.92 9.59 1.46
CA ASP A 69 6.70 8.78 1.65
C ASP A 69 6.87 7.37 1.01
N PRO A 70 6.67 6.27 1.75
CA PRO A 70 6.85 4.91 1.24
C PRO A 70 6.01 4.62 -0.01
N ARG A 71 4.86 5.29 -0.16
CA ARG A 71 3.97 5.12 -1.31
C ARG A 71 4.57 5.67 -2.61
N ARG A 72 5.54 6.59 -2.52
CA ARG A 72 6.34 7.00 -3.69
C ARG A 72 7.24 5.86 -4.17
N ALA A 73 7.93 5.18 -3.26
CA ALA A 73 8.79 4.06 -3.62
C ALA A 73 7.98 2.93 -4.28
N ALA A 74 6.84 2.56 -3.69
CA ALA A 74 5.90 1.59 -4.27
C ALA A 74 5.41 2.02 -5.67
N SER A 75 5.16 3.33 -5.85
CA SER A 75 4.74 3.86 -7.14
C SER A 75 5.84 3.85 -8.19
N GLU A 76 7.09 4.12 -7.82
CA GLU A 76 8.24 3.99 -8.73
C GLU A 76 8.44 2.52 -9.15
N ALA A 77 8.27 1.57 -8.22
CA ALA A 77 8.31 0.13 -8.53
C ALA A 77 7.20 -0.26 -9.53
N ASN A 78 5.98 0.23 -9.32
CA ASN A 78 4.86 -0.04 -10.24
C ASN A 78 5.04 0.62 -11.61
N LEU A 79 5.67 1.80 -11.67
CA LEU A 79 6.08 2.42 -12.92
C LEU A 79 7.18 1.62 -13.63
N ALA A 80 8.09 0.99 -12.87
CA ALA A 80 9.10 0.11 -13.40
C ALA A 80 8.47 -1.13 -14.06
N LEU A 81 7.53 -1.78 -13.36
CA LEU A 81 6.75 -2.88 -13.92
C LEU A 81 5.98 -2.43 -15.17
N ALA A 82 5.32 -1.27 -15.13
CA ALA A 82 4.61 -0.71 -16.28
C ALA A 82 5.53 -0.49 -17.50
N ALA A 83 6.80 -0.11 -17.27
CA ALA A 83 7.81 0.02 -18.32
C ALA A 83 8.24 -1.35 -18.86
N ARG A 84 8.44 -2.34 -17.99
CA ARG A 84 8.78 -3.73 -18.37
C ARG A 84 7.67 -4.37 -19.20
N LEU A 85 6.41 -4.24 -18.78
CA LEU A 85 5.23 -4.68 -19.56
C LEU A 85 5.11 -3.99 -20.94
N ALA A 86 5.83 -2.90 -21.17
CA ALA A 86 5.91 -2.20 -22.44
C ALA A 86 7.20 -2.51 -23.23
N GLY A 87 8.01 -3.49 -22.80
CA GLY A 87 9.29 -3.85 -23.40
C GLY A 87 10.41 -2.85 -23.16
N ARG A 88 10.26 -1.91 -22.22
CA ARG A 88 11.22 -0.81 -21.97
C ARG A 88 12.17 -1.14 -20.81
N GLU A 89 12.94 -2.21 -20.94
CA GLU A 89 13.76 -2.75 -19.85
C GLU A 89 14.79 -1.75 -19.27
N PRO A 90 15.53 -0.96 -20.07
CA PRO A 90 16.45 0.04 -19.50
C PRO A 90 15.75 1.06 -18.60
N ARG A 91 14.51 1.43 -18.93
CA ARG A 91 13.69 2.33 -18.11
C ARG A 91 13.18 1.63 -16.87
N ALA A 92 12.77 0.37 -16.97
CA ALA A 92 12.34 -0.43 -15.83
C ALA A 92 13.45 -0.53 -14.77
N ARG A 93 14.68 -0.88 -15.17
CA ARG A 93 15.84 -0.95 -14.26
C ARG A 93 16.10 0.36 -13.52
N ARG A 94 16.08 1.50 -14.22
CA ARG A 94 16.27 2.83 -13.59
C ARG A 94 15.18 3.13 -12.57
N LEU A 95 13.92 2.78 -12.87
CA LEU A 95 12.79 3.01 -11.97
C LEU A 95 12.85 2.09 -10.74
N TYR A 96 13.23 0.83 -10.89
CA TYR A 96 13.45 -0.07 -9.75
C TYR A 96 14.61 0.41 -8.86
N ALA A 97 15.74 0.83 -9.44
CA ALA A 97 16.85 1.40 -8.67
C ALA A 97 16.41 2.63 -7.86
N ARG A 98 15.58 3.51 -8.46
CA ARG A 98 14.98 4.65 -7.76
C ARG A 98 14.02 4.21 -6.66
N ALA A 99 13.17 3.22 -6.92
CA ALA A 99 12.26 2.67 -5.91
C ALA A 99 13.02 2.16 -4.69
N ARG A 100 14.10 1.39 -4.90
CA ARG A 100 14.98 0.91 -3.82
C ARG A 100 15.67 2.04 -3.06
N THR A 101 16.16 3.06 -3.76
CA THR A 101 16.75 4.25 -3.12
C THR A 101 15.76 4.95 -2.19
N LEU A 102 14.50 5.09 -2.64
CA LEU A 102 13.44 5.68 -1.81
C LEU A 102 13.02 4.74 -0.66
N TRP A 103 13.04 3.42 -0.89
CA TRP A 103 12.67 2.42 0.10
C TRP A 103 13.69 2.30 1.25
N ALA A 104 14.96 2.55 0.98
CA ALA A 104 16.04 2.45 1.96
C ALA A 104 15.83 3.32 3.21
N GLY A 105 15.09 4.44 3.10
CA GLY A 105 14.77 5.32 4.23
C GLY A 105 13.41 5.05 4.89
N VAL A 106 12.74 3.95 4.55
CA VAL A 106 11.43 3.56 5.13
C VAL A 106 11.57 2.94 6.53
N PRO A 107 12.57 2.09 6.84
CA PRO A 107 12.73 1.52 8.18
C PRO A 107 12.75 2.57 9.29
N GLU A 108 13.45 3.69 9.08
CA GLU A 108 13.57 4.78 10.06
C GLU A 108 12.23 5.50 10.31
N GLN A 109 11.30 5.44 9.35
CA GLN A 109 10.00 6.10 9.46
C GLN A 109 9.01 5.32 10.33
N ILE A 110 9.23 4.02 10.56
CA ILE A 110 8.30 3.17 11.33
C ILE A 110 8.09 3.73 12.74
N ALA A 111 9.17 4.19 13.39
CA ALA A 111 9.12 4.74 14.74
C ALA A 111 8.20 5.96 14.85
N GLY A 112 8.08 6.76 13.78
CA GLY A 112 7.27 7.98 13.74
C GLY A 112 5.79 7.78 13.37
N LEU A 113 5.35 6.55 13.07
CA LEU A 113 3.98 6.31 12.58
C LEU A 113 2.94 6.53 13.69
N GLU A 114 1.92 7.34 13.38
CA GLU A 114 0.76 7.53 14.23
C GLU A 114 -0.18 6.34 14.09
N VAL A 115 -0.22 5.51 15.13
CA VAL A 115 -1.09 4.33 15.20
C VAL A 115 -2.29 4.70 16.06
N LYS A 116 -3.46 4.77 15.42
CA LYS A 116 -4.71 5.08 16.13
C LYS A 116 -5.21 3.85 16.88
N PRO A 117 -5.70 4.00 18.13
CA PRO A 117 -6.30 2.89 18.88
C PRO A 117 -7.41 2.24 18.06
N ARG A 118 -7.44 0.90 18.04
CA ARG A 118 -8.45 0.17 17.29
C ARG A 118 -9.69 -0.01 18.17
N SER A 119 -10.88 0.30 17.64
CA SER A 119 -12.13 0.01 18.33
C SER A 119 -12.26 -1.49 18.55
N ARG A 120 -12.12 -1.95 19.80
CA ARG A 120 -12.34 -3.35 20.19
C ARG A 120 -13.64 -3.48 20.98
N SER A 121 -14.31 -4.62 20.79
CA SER A 121 -15.69 -4.87 21.22
C SER A 121 -15.90 -4.96 22.73
N SER A 122 -14.88 -4.77 23.58
CA SER A 122 -15.10 -4.63 25.03
C SER A 122 -14.12 -3.69 25.70
N LEU A 123 -14.61 -3.01 26.75
CA LEU A 123 -13.85 -2.09 27.59
C LEU A 123 -12.67 -2.80 28.30
N PHE A 124 -12.81 -4.11 28.55
CA PHE A 124 -11.72 -4.96 29.04
C PHE A 124 -10.51 -4.96 28.09
N HIS A 125 -10.71 -5.12 26.78
CA HIS A 125 -9.61 -5.10 25.81
C HIS A 125 -8.95 -3.73 25.71
N LEU A 126 -9.73 -2.65 25.84
CA LEU A 126 -9.19 -1.30 25.88
C LEU A 126 -8.31 -1.08 27.12
N ARG A 127 -8.73 -1.59 28.29
CA ARG A 127 -7.92 -1.54 29.52
C ARG A 127 -6.65 -2.38 29.42
N MET A 128 -6.72 -3.57 28.82
CA MET A 128 -5.54 -4.42 28.58
C MET A 128 -4.55 -3.75 27.60
N GLU A 129 -5.05 -3.13 26.54
CA GLU A 129 -4.22 -2.40 25.57
C GLU A 129 -3.57 -1.17 26.21
N ALA A 130 -4.29 -0.44 27.05
CA ALA A 130 -3.74 0.67 27.81
C ALA A 130 -2.66 0.21 28.82
N ARG A 131 -2.89 -0.91 29.53
CA ARG A 131 -1.95 -1.45 30.52
C ARG A 131 -0.66 -2.01 29.89
N HIS A 132 -0.75 -2.59 28.69
CA HIS A 132 0.37 -3.21 27.99
C HIS A 132 0.79 -2.46 26.72
N ARG A 133 0.59 -1.13 26.71
CA ARG A 133 0.76 -0.29 25.52
C ARG A 133 2.13 -0.47 24.86
N GLU A 134 3.18 -0.57 25.66
CA GLU A 134 4.55 -0.77 25.18
C GLU A 134 4.72 -2.11 24.45
N THR A 135 4.18 -3.20 25.01
CA THR A 135 4.20 -4.53 24.39
C THR A 135 3.40 -4.53 23.09
N PHE A 136 2.23 -3.89 23.06
CA PHE A 136 1.45 -3.74 21.83
C PHE A 136 2.20 -2.94 20.77
N ARG A 137 2.91 -1.87 21.17
CA ARG A 137 3.72 -1.07 20.25
C ARG A 137 4.91 -1.85 19.72
N ALA A 138 5.67 -2.53 20.58
CA ALA A 138 6.82 -3.35 20.17
C ALA A 138 6.41 -4.47 19.20
N ASN A 139 5.28 -5.14 19.45
CA ASN A 139 4.74 -6.16 18.56
C ASN A 139 4.32 -5.58 17.20
N LEU A 140 3.74 -4.38 17.20
CA LEU A 140 3.37 -3.70 15.97
C LEU A 140 4.61 -3.28 15.17
N ASP A 141 5.60 -2.66 15.82
CA ASP A 141 6.85 -2.25 15.18
C ASP A 141 7.57 -3.47 14.58
N THR A 142 7.62 -4.59 15.32
CA THR A 142 8.15 -5.87 14.81
C THR A 142 7.41 -6.34 13.56
N ARG A 143 6.07 -6.29 13.58
CA ARG A 143 5.25 -6.70 12.43
C ARG A 143 5.48 -5.80 11.22
N LEU A 144 5.49 -4.48 11.43
CA LEU A 144 5.71 -3.51 10.35
C LEU A 144 7.12 -3.63 9.78
N GLY A 145 8.12 -3.86 10.65
CA GLY A 145 9.50 -4.14 10.24
C GLY A 145 9.59 -5.35 9.30
N ARG A 146 8.86 -6.43 9.59
CA ARG A 146 8.78 -7.59 8.68
C ARG A 146 8.21 -7.23 7.32
N PHE A 147 7.11 -6.47 7.26
CA PHE A 147 6.58 -6.02 5.97
C PHE A 147 7.56 -5.16 5.18
N VAL A 148 8.32 -4.31 5.87
CA VAL A 148 9.32 -3.44 5.23
C VAL A 148 10.48 -4.27 4.67
N ALA A 149 10.96 -5.26 5.43
CA ALA A 149 11.99 -6.20 4.98
C ALA A 149 11.53 -7.06 3.80
N GLU A 150 10.34 -7.68 3.90
CA GLU A 150 9.75 -8.46 2.79
C GLU A 150 9.60 -7.61 1.52
N THR A 151 9.26 -6.33 1.67
CA THR A 151 9.14 -5.43 0.51
C THR A 151 10.50 -5.12 -0.09
N ASP A 152 11.55 -4.95 0.71
CA ASP A 152 12.90 -4.73 0.20
C ASP A 152 13.39 -5.94 -0.61
N GLU A 153 13.19 -7.16 -0.08
CA GLU A 153 13.48 -8.41 -0.79
C GLU A 153 12.69 -8.51 -2.10
N ALA A 154 11.40 -8.16 -2.09
CA ALA A 154 10.58 -8.17 -3.29
C ALA A 154 11.04 -7.12 -4.33
N LEU A 155 11.45 -5.92 -3.89
CA LEU A 155 11.99 -4.90 -4.78
C LEU A 155 13.32 -5.31 -5.40
N ALA A 156 14.18 -6.01 -4.64
CA ALA A 156 15.42 -6.58 -5.14
C ALA A 156 15.14 -7.65 -6.21
N ALA A 157 14.27 -8.62 -5.92
CA ALA A 157 13.89 -9.67 -6.87
C ALA A 157 13.28 -9.08 -8.15
N LEU A 158 12.35 -8.12 -8.03
CA LEU A 158 11.74 -7.44 -9.18
C LEU A 158 12.76 -6.68 -10.02
N ALA A 159 13.73 -6.00 -9.40
CA ALA A 159 14.79 -5.28 -10.10
C ALA A 159 15.64 -6.21 -10.96
N GLU A 160 15.90 -7.42 -10.46
CA GLU A 160 16.72 -8.46 -11.10
C GLU A 160 15.91 -9.40 -11.99
N SER A 161 14.59 -9.17 -12.11
CA SER A 161 13.67 -10.05 -12.84
C SER A 161 13.65 -11.49 -12.31
N GLN A 162 13.86 -11.65 -11.00
CA GLN A 162 13.77 -12.92 -10.30
C GLN A 162 12.35 -13.14 -9.75
N PRO A 163 11.98 -14.41 -9.46
CA PRO A 163 10.73 -14.71 -8.77
C PRO A 163 10.63 -13.96 -7.44
N VAL A 164 9.49 -13.31 -7.20
CA VAL A 164 9.25 -12.59 -5.95
C VAL A 164 8.94 -13.60 -4.84
N PRO A 165 9.70 -13.61 -3.73
CA PRO A 165 9.53 -14.62 -2.68
C PRO A 165 8.22 -14.45 -1.88
N HIS A 166 7.59 -13.29 -1.96
CA HIS A 166 6.47 -12.90 -1.10
C HIS A 166 5.18 -12.68 -1.89
N ARG A 167 4.05 -13.09 -1.29
CA ARG A 167 2.71 -12.82 -1.83
C ARG A 167 2.33 -11.38 -1.45
N LEU A 168 2.49 -10.44 -2.37
CA LEU A 168 2.18 -9.02 -2.13
C LEU A 168 0.68 -8.72 -2.26
N TYR A 169 0.21 -8.37 -3.46
CA TYR A 169 -1.19 -7.98 -3.68
C TYR A 169 -2.23 -9.03 -3.24
N PRO A 170 -2.02 -10.35 -3.38
CA PRO A 170 -2.93 -11.33 -2.82
C PRO A 170 -3.11 -11.18 -1.29
N ARG A 171 -2.03 -10.89 -0.56
CA ARG A 171 -2.03 -10.68 0.89
C ARG A 171 -2.73 -9.38 1.29
N TRP A 172 -2.59 -8.32 0.49
CA TRP A 172 -3.31 -7.05 0.71
C TRP A 172 -4.82 -7.25 0.89
N LYS A 173 -5.45 -8.13 0.10
CA LYS A 173 -6.91 -8.38 0.18
C LYS A 173 -7.36 -8.88 1.56
N GLY A 174 -6.52 -9.65 2.26
CA GLY A 174 -6.79 -10.17 3.60
C GLY A 174 -6.24 -9.29 4.73
N GLU A 175 -5.17 -8.54 4.47
CA GLU A 175 -4.46 -7.75 5.49
C GLU A 175 -4.82 -6.26 5.52
N LYS A 176 -5.60 -5.77 4.54
CA LYS A 176 -6.05 -4.38 4.46
C LYS A 176 -6.74 -3.94 5.75
N PRO A 177 -6.17 -2.98 6.50
CA PRO A 177 -6.83 -2.46 7.70
C PRO A 177 -8.15 -1.74 7.36
N ALA A 178 -9.19 -1.98 8.17
CA ALA A 178 -10.44 -1.26 8.05
C ALA A 178 -10.32 0.23 8.42
N ILE A 179 -9.41 0.54 9.35
CA ILE A 179 -9.13 1.90 9.84
C ILE A 179 -8.19 2.61 8.86
N HIS A 180 -8.44 3.90 8.65
CA HIS A 180 -7.60 4.77 7.83
C HIS A 180 -6.59 5.48 8.75
N ASP A 181 -5.43 4.85 8.97
CA ASP A 181 -4.31 5.36 9.77
C ASP A 181 -2.98 5.24 8.98
N ASP A 182 -1.85 5.58 9.61
CA ASP A 182 -0.54 5.46 8.95
C ASP A 182 -0.10 4.01 8.75
N THR A 183 -0.53 3.09 9.63
CA THR A 183 -0.33 1.65 9.44
C THR A 183 -0.86 1.19 8.09
N ARG A 184 -2.07 1.61 7.72
CA ARG A 184 -2.65 1.26 6.41
C ARG A 184 -1.89 1.88 5.25
N LYS A 185 -1.40 3.12 5.39
CA LYS A 185 -0.58 3.75 4.33
C LYS A 185 0.71 2.97 4.10
N LEU A 186 1.39 2.57 5.18
CA LEU A 186 2.60 1.75 5.10
C LEU A 186 2.30 0.39 4.47
N LEU A 187 1.29 -0.34 4.96
CA LEU A 187 0.91 -1.65 4.41
C LEU A 187 0.50 -1.55 2.94
N ALA A 188 -0.19 -0.48 2.54
CA ALA A 188 -0.51 -0.24 1.15
C ALA A 188 0.75 -0.03 0.30
N ALA A 189 1.76 0.68 0.82
CA ALA A 189 3.05 0.82 0.15
C ALA A 189 3.78 -0.52 0.00
N CYS A 190 3.77 -1.36 1.04
CA CYS A 190 4.40 -2.68 1.02
C CYS A 190 3.70 -3.65 0.05
N LEU A 191 2.37 -3.71 0.09
CA LEU A 191 1.61 -4.82 -0.51
C LEU A 191 0.93 -4.48 -1.85
N LEU A 192 0.83 -3.20 -2.23
CA LEU A 192 0.27 -2.80 -3.53
C LEU A 192 1.32 -2.69 -4.64
N ILE A 193 2.50 -3.25 -4.44
CA ILE A 193 3.50 -3.41 -5.50
C ILE A 193 3.03 -4.52 -6.44
N GLY A 194 3.02 -4.22 -7.73
CA GLY A 194 2.66 -5.17 -8.78
C GLY A 194 3.75 -6.21 -8.97
N VAL A 195 3.33 -7.46 -9.09
CA VAL A 195 4.19 -8.59 -9.43
C VAL A 195 3.66 -9.17 -10.75
N PRO A 196 4.50 -9.34 -11.79
CA PRO A 196 4.06 -10.00 -13.00
C PRO A 196 3.59 -11.42 -12.68
N SER A 197 2.50 -11.86 -13.30
CA SER A 197 2.14 -13.28 -13.29
C SER A 197 3.11 -14.01 -14.22
N ASP A 198 3.68 -15.12 -13.77
CA ASP A 198 4.44 -16.06 -14.61
C ASP A 198 3.59 -16.61 -15.76
#